data_AF-A0A8T3TT72-F1
#
_entry.id   AF-A0A8T3TT72-F1
#
_cell.length_a   1.000
_cell.length_b   1.000
_cell.length_c   1.000
_cell.angle_alpha   90.00
_cell.angle_beta   90.00
_cell.angle_gamma   90.00
#
_symmetry.space_group_name_H-M   'P 1'
#
loop_
_entity.id
_entity.type
_entity.pdbx_description
1 polymer ?
#
loop_
_entity_poly.entity_id
_entity_poly.type
_entity_poly.pdbx_seq_one_letter_code
_entity_poly.pdbx_strand_id
1 'polypeptide(L)'
;DELDSLPGVMWHLSDAWARRDRPNIVLVHYADLLTDLEREMRRLAARLEITVPAKIWPALIEAATFERMRLRADRLAPDPSGVLRARGAFFRRGTSGAGRELLTDEEMARYHARTAQLAPSDLLAWLHRETRPL
;
A
#
# COMPACT_ATOMS: atom_id res chain seq x y z
N ASP A 1 12.59 3.29 20.04
CA ASP A 1 12.09 1.94 20.33
C ASP A 1 10.58 1.71 20.14
N GLU A 2 9.85 2.53 19.37
CA GLU A 2 8.52 2.09 18.89
C GLU A 2 8.28 2.53 17.44
N LEU A 3 8.93 1.85 16.49
CA LEU A 3 8.63 2.02 15.06
C LEU A 3 7.17 1.64 14.73
N ASP A 4 6.57 0.78 15.56
CA ASP A 4 5.18 0.31 15.42
C ASP A 4 4.14 1.27 16.04
N SER A 5 4.57 2.42 16.57
CA SER A 5 3.67 3.46 17.08
C SER A 5 3.17 4.39 15.98
N LEU A 6 2.06 5.10 16.19
CA LEU A 6 1.57 6.11 15.25
C LEU A 6 2.64 7.18 14.93
N PRO A 7 3.38 7.76 15.89
CA PRO A 7 4.50 8.64 15.60
C PRO A 7 5.61 7.98 14.77
N GLY A 8 5.97 6.73 15.07
CA GLY A 8 6.97 5.97 14.30
C GLY A 8 6.55 5.79 12.83
N VAL A 9 5.30 5.39 12.59
CA VAL A 9 4.74 5.26 11.24
C VAL A 9 4.70 6.61 10.52
N MET A 10 4.24 7.68 11.17
CA MET A 10 4.22 9.02 10.56
C MET A 10 5.61 9.54 10.22
N TRP A 11 6.61 9.22 11.05
CA TRP A 11 8.01 9.56 10.79
C TRP A 11 8.54 8.83 9.54
N HIS A 12 8.31 7.52 9.42
CA HIS A 12 8.69 6.75 8.24
C HIS A 12 8.03 7.27 6.96
N LEU A 13 6.74 7.58 7.00
CA LEU A 13 6.03 8.15 5.86
C LEU A 13 6.57 9.54 5.50
N SER A 14 6.86 10.37 6.49
CA SER A 14 7.42 11.71 6.28
C SER A 14 8.82 11.66 5.65
N ASP A 15 9.68 10.74 6.08
CA ASP A 15 11.01 10.55 5.49
C ASP A 15 10.94 10.07 4.03
N ALA A 16 10.01 9.15 3.70
CA ALA A 16 9.75 8.76 2.32
C ALA A 16 9.20 9.94 1.49
N TRP A 17 8.25 10.69 2.05
CA TRP A 17 7.61 11.83 1.41
C TRP A 17 8.60 12.97 1.09
N ALA A 18 9.54 13.26 2.00
CA ALA A 18 10.57 14.26 1.80
C ALA A 18 11.54 13.92 0.65
N ARG A 19 11.59 12.66 0.23
CA ARG A 19 12.47 12.17 -0.84
C ARG A 19 11.71 11.82 -2.12
N ARG A 20 10.41 12.11 -2.20
CA ARG A 20 9.53 11.69 -3.31
C ARG A 20 9.98 12.18 -4.69
N ASP A 21 10.67 13.32 -4.76
CA ASP A 21 11.16 13.91 -6.01
C ASP A 21 12.51 13.32 -6.46
N ARG A 22 13.11 12.41 -5.68
CA ARG A 22 14.37 11.78 -6.06
C ARG A 22 14.17 10.82 -7.24
N PRO A 23 15.12 10.76 -8.19
CA PRO A 23 15.02 9.93 -9.38
C PRO A 23 15.02 8.42 -9.09
N ASN A 24 15.36 7.98 -7.87
CA ASN A 24 15.33 6.58 -7.46
C ASN A 24 14.21 6.26 -6.45
N ILE A 25 13.28 7.19 -6.22
CA ILE A 25 12.13 6.99 -5.33
C ILE A 25 10.84 7.01 -6.14
N VAL A 26 9.96 6.07 -5.84
CA VAL A 26 8.60 6.02 -6.39
C VAL A 26 7.65 5.74 -5.24
N LEU A 27 6.75 6.69 -4.97
CA LEU A 27 5.66 6.45 -4.04
C LEU A 27 4.49 5.83 -4.79
N VAL A 28 3.87 4.83 -4.17
CA VAL A 28 2.70 4.12 -4.70
C VAL A 28 1.64 4.15 -3.62
N HIS A 29 0.44 4.60 -3.97
CA HIS A 29 -0.69 4.54 -3.06
C HIS A 29 -1.43 3.22 -3.29
N TYR A 30 -1.67 2.46 -2.23
CA TYR A 30 -2.30 1.14 -2.36
C TYR A 30 -3.66 1.21 -3.07
N ALA A 31 -4.40 2.30 -2.83
CA ALA A 31 -5.70 2.48 -3.45
C ALA A 31 -5.63 2.65 -4.98
N ASP A 32 -4.54 3.20 -5.55
CA ASP A 32 -4.39 3.29 -7.01
C ASP A 32 -4.21 1.89 -7.63
N LEU A 33 -3.49 1.01 -6.92
CA LEU A 33 -3.30 -0.40 -7.32
C LEU A 33 -4.62 -1.17 -7.33
N LEU A 34 -5.54 -0.83 -6.42
CA LEU A 34 -6.87 -1.44 -6.39
C LEU A 34 -7.79 -0.90 -7.48
N THR A 35 -7.70 0.40 -7.78
CA THR A 35 -8.53 1.03 -8.81
C THR A 35 -8.13 0.62 -10.23
N ASP A 36 -6.83 0.53 -10.51
CA ASP A 36 -6.33 0.13 -11.84
C ASP A 36 -4.91 -0.44 -11.74
N LEU A 37 -4.87 -1.75 -11.48
CA LEU A 37 -3.63 -2.49 -11.33
C LEU A 37 -2.76 -2.45 -12.59
N GLU A 38 -3.37 -2.54 -13.79
CA GLU A 38 -2.63 -2.54 -15.05
C GLU A 38 -1.89 -1.22 -15.26
N ARG A 39 -2.59 -0.10 -15.10
CA ARG A 39 -1.99 1.23 -15.26
C ARG A 39 -0.84 1.44 -14.28
N GLU A 40 -1.02 1.08 -13.01
CA GLU A 40 0.04 1.25 -12.01
C GLU A 40 1.24 0.34 -12.28
N MET A 41 1.03 -0.91 -12.70
CA MET A 41 2.13 -1.80 -13.09
C MET A 41 2.89 -1.27 -14.31
N ARG A 42 2.20 -0.73 -15.31
CA ARG A 42 2.82 -0.09 -16.49
C ARG A 42 3.60 1.15 -16.11
N ARG A 43 3.05 1.99 -15.23
CA ARG A 43 3.72 3.18 -14.68
C ARG A 43 5.02 2.79 -13.96
N LEU A 44 4.98 1.74 -13.14
CA LEU A 44 6.16 1.24 -12.43
C LEU A 44 7.20 0.67 -13.40
N ALA A 45 6.80 -0.12 -14.39
CA ALA A 45 7.72 -0.65 -15.40
C ALA A 45 8.42 0.46 -16.17
N ALA A 46 7.68 1.49 -16.61
CA ALA A 46 8.28 2.66 -17.28
C ALA A 46 9.25 3.40 -16.35
N ARG A 47 8.88 3.60 -15.08
CA ARG A 47 9.69 4.33 -14.10
C ARG A 47 10.97 3.60 -13.67
N LEU A 48 10.96 2.27 -13.76
CA LEU A 48 12.09 1.37 -13.52
C LEU A 48 12.85 1.01 -14.82
N GLU A 49 12.46 1.58 -15.96
CA GLU A 49 13.06 1.32 -17.28
C GLU A 49 13.01 -0.17 -17.69
N ILE A 50 11.96 -0.88 -17.26
CA ILE A 50 11.72 -2.29 -17.58
C ILE A 50 10.84 -2.38 -18.83
N THR A 51 11.42 -2.89 -19.92
CA THR A 51 10.66 -3.20 -21.14
C THR A 51 9.97 -4.55 -21.01
N VAL A 52 8.64 -4.54 -21.05
CA VAL A 52 7.80 -5.75 -20.95
C VAL A 52 7.10 -6.00 -22.29
N PRO A 53 7.31 -7.17 -22.94
CA PRO A 53 6.61 -7.51 -24.17
C PRO A 53 5.09 -7.42 -24.04
N ALA A 54 4.42 -6.80 -25.02
CA ALA A 54 2.96 -6.57 -25.01
C ALA A 54 2.16 -7.84 -24.64
N LYS A 55 2.59 -8.99 -25.20
CA LYS A 55 1.93 -10.30 -25.03
C LYS A 55 1.94 -10.87 -23.61
N ILE A 56 2.83 -10.42 -22.72
CA ILE A 56 2.94 -11.00 -21.36
C ILE A 56 2.25 -10.15 -20.28
N TRP A 57 1.80 -8.94 -20.61
CA TRP A 57 1.09 -8.07 -19.66
C TRP A 57 -0.12 -8.74 -19.01
N PRO A 58 -1.05 -9.39 -19.75
CA PRO A 58 -2.21 -10.01 -19.13
C PRO A 58 -1.85 -11.01 -18.02
N ALA A 59 -0.83 -11.85 -18.27
CA ALA A 59 -0.38 -12.85 -17.30
C ALA A 59 0.28 -12.22 -16.06
N LEU A 60 1.06 -11.14 -16.24
CA LEU A 60 1.67 -10.42 -15.12
C LEU A 60 0.62 -9.72 -14.25
N ILE A 61 -0.36 -9.07 -14.88
CA ILE A 61 -1.45 -8.36 -14.19
C ILE A 61 -2.29 -9.36 -13.40
N GLU A 62 -2.71 -10.46 -14.04
CA GLU A 62 -3.43 -11.53 -13.38
C GLU A 62 -2.63 -12.06 -12.18
N ALA A 63 -1.34 -12.33 -12.35
CA ALA A 63 -0.48 -12.80 -11.28
C ALA A 63 -0.31 -11.79 -10.13
N ALA A 64 -0.53 -10.49 -10.34
CA ALA A 64 -0.45 -9.48 -9.30
C ALA A 64 -1.79 -9.23 -8.59
N THR A 65 -2.89 -9.86 -9.03
CA THR A 65 -4.20 -9.73 -8.35
C THR A 65 -4.19 -10.36 -6.97
N PHE A 66 -4.98 -9.80 -6.04
CA PHE A 66 -5.08 -10.30 -4.67
C PHE A 66 -5.44 -11.79 -4.60
N GLU A 67 -6.45 -12.23 -5.35
CA GLU A 67 -6.87 -13.63 -5.38
C GLU A 67 -5.76 -14.56 -5.87
N ARG A 68 -5.06 -14.18 -6.95
CA ARG A 68 -3.95 -14.99 -7.48
C ARG A 68 -2.74 -14.97 -6.56
N MET A 69 -2.50 -13.90 -5.81
CA MET A 69 -1.44 -13.86 -4.80
C MET A 69 -1.80 -14.74 -3.60
N ARG A 70 -3.04 -14.65 -3.09
CA ARG A 70 -3.54 -15.47 -1.97
C ARG A 70 -3.50 -16.96 -2.29
N LEU A 71 -3.88 -17.37 -3.50
CA LEU A 71 -3.76 -18.76 -3.96
C LEU A 71 -2.32 -19.28 -3.99
N ARG A 72 -1.33 -18.39 -4.05
CA ARG A 72 0.11 -18.71 -4.03
C ARG A 72 0.77 -18.30 -2.72
N ALA A 73 0.00 -18.15 -1.64
CA ALA A 73 0.51 -17.70 -0.34
C ALA A 73 1.66 -18.59 0.19
N ASP A 74 1.67 -19.87 -0.14
CA ASP A 74 2.76 -20.77 0.25
C ASP A 74 4.13 -20.36 -0.29
N ARG A 75 4.15 -19.63 -1.42
CA ARG A 75 5.37 -19.09 -2.04
C ARG A 75 5.59 -17.61 -1.75
N LEU A 76 4.51 -16.86 -1.52
CA LEU A 76 4.55 -15.39 -1.47
C LEU A 76 4.47 -14.81 -0.06
N ALA A 77 3.94 -15.54 0.92
CA ALA A 77 3.88 -15.05 2.29
C ALA A 77 5.30 -15.02 2.89
N PRO A 78 5.76 -13.88 3.42
CA PRO A 78 7.09 -13.75 4.02
C PRO A 78 7.11 -14.36 5.42
N ASP A 79 7.20 -15.69 5.50
CA ASP A 79 7.18 -16.44 6.75
C ASP A 79 8.47 -17.28 6.94
N PRO A 80 9.65 -16.64 7.01
CA PRO A 80 10.91 -17.36 7.15
C PRO A 80 11.03 -18.10 8.50
N SER A 81 10.33 -17.61 9.53
CA SER A 81 10.33 -18.16 10.88
C SER A 81 9.16 -19.10 11.19
N GLY A 82 8.24 -19.34 10.24
CA GLY A 82 7.10 -20.26 10.42
C GLY A 82 6.07 -19.81 11.46
N VAL A 83 5.96 -18.51 11.71
CA VAL A 83 5.09 -17.93 12.75
C VAL A 83 3.65 -17.79 12.29
N LEU A 84 3.39 -17.80 10.98
CA LEU A 84 2.04 -17.68 10.44
C LEU A 84 1.28 -19.00 10.65
N ARG A 85 0.16 -18.93 11.38
CA ARG A 85 -0.75 -20.08 11.58
C ARG A 85 -1.23 -20.70 10.25
N ALA A 86 -1.45 -19.86 9.25
CA ALA A 86 -1.72 -20.25 7.87
C ALA A 86 -1.16 -19.18 6.94
N ARG A 87 -0.39 -19.57 5.92
CA ARG A 87 0.23 -18.60 5.00
C ARG A 87 -0.80 -17.77 4.24
N GLY A 88 -1.97 -18.34 3.94
CA GLY A 88 -3.12 -17.63 3.37
C GLY A 88 -3.63 -16.47 4.24
N ALA A 89 -3.46 -16.53 5.58
CA ALA A 89 -3.89 -15.48 6.49
C ALA A 89 -3.09 -14.18 6.35
N PHE A 90 -1.90 -14.23 5.74
CA PHE A 90 -1.15 -13.02 5.36
C PHE A 90 -1.96 -12.15 4.38
N PHE A 91 -2.71 -12.80 3.48
CA PHE A 91 -3.58 -12.13 2.50
C PHE A 91 -5.02 -12.05 3.03
N ARG A 92 -5.27 -11.05 3.87
CA ARG A 92 -6.53 -10.93 4.62
C ARG A 92 -7.75 -10.59 3.74
N ARG A 93 -7.76 -9.40 3.11
CA ARG A 93 -8.92 -8.91 2.32
C ARG A 93 -8.59 -8.19 1.02
N GLY A 94 -7.40 -7.61 0.89
CA GLY A 94 -7.00 -6.91 -0.34
C GLY A 94 -7.82 -5.64 -0.64
N THR A 95 -8.40 -5.00 0.39
CA THR A 95 -9.24 -3.79 0.24
C THR A 95 -8.71 -2.64 1.10
N SER A 96 -9.02 -1.41 0.69
CA SER A 96 -8.77 -0.20 1.47
C SER A 96 -9.99 0.17 2.34
N GLY A 97 -9.79 0.97 3.39
CA GLY A 97 -10.88 1.53 4.21
C GLY A 97 -11.26 0.74 5.48
N ALA A 98 -10.61 -0.40 5.74
CA ALA A 98 -10.88 -1.25 6.90
C ALA A 98 -10.81 -0.55 8.27
N GLY A 99 -10.07 0.56 8.38
CA GLY A 99 -10.01 1.34 9.61
C GLY A 99 -11.37 1.91 10.03
N ARG A 100 -12.24 2.26 9.07
CA ARG A 100 -13.60 2.76 9.36
C ARG A 100 -14.56 1.69 9.86
N GLU A 101 -14.25 0.41 9.61
CA GLU A 101 -15.02 -0.70 10.17
C GLU A 101 -14.72 -0.93 11.66
N LEU A 102 -13.56 -0.46 12.14
CA LEU A 102 -13.04 -0.73 13.48
C LEU A 102 -13.09 0.48 14.41
N LEU A 103 -12.89 1.67 13.87
CA LEU A 103 -12.81 2.91 14.63
C LEU A 103 -14.15 3.64 14.59
N THR A 104 -14.57 4.14 15.74
CA THR A 104 -15.67 5.09 15.85
C THR A 104 -15.32 6.43 15.18
N ASP A 105 -16.34 7.24 14.90
CA ASP A 105 -16.13 8.59 14.35
C ASP A 105 -15.26 9.47 15.27
N GLU A 106 -15.39 9.31 16.59
CA GLU A 106 -14.57 10.04 17.56
C GLU A 106 -13.09 9.60 17.50
N GLU A 107 -12.83 8.30 17.41
CA GLU A 107 -11.47 7.76 17.26
C GLU A 107 -10.84 8.18 15.94
N MET A 108 -11.63 8.20 14.86
CA MET A 108 -11.19 8.69 13.56
C MET A 108 -10.85 10.19 13.61
N ALA A 109 -11.68 11.00 14.25
CA ALA A 109 -11.40 12.42 14.45
C ALA A 109 -10.13 12.64 15.28
N ARG A 110 -9.93 11.85 16.34
CA ARG A 110 -8.73 11.88 17.17
C ARG A 110 -7.48 11.48 16.36
N TYR A 111 -7.60 10.48 15.49
CA TYR A 111 -6.54 10.09 14.57
C TYR A 111 -6.15 11.23 13.61
N HIS A 112 -7.12 11.89 12.98
CA HIS A 112 -6.85 13.03 12.09
C HIS A 112 -6.20 14.20 12.85
N ALA A 113 -6.72 14.55 14.03
CA ALA A 113 -6.13 15.60 14.87
C ALA A 113 -4.69 15.27 15.28
N ARG A 114 -4.40 14.00 15.61
CA ARG A 114 -3.06 13.58 16.00
C ARG A 114 -2.09 13.55 14.83
N THR A 115 -2.51 13.04 13.68
CA THR A 115 -1.64 12.96 12.48
C THR A 115 -1.29 14.35 11.94
N ALA A 116 -2.19 15.33 12.03
CA ALA A 116 -1.91 16.73 11.67
C ALA A 116 -0.77 17.37 12.49
N GLN A 117 -0.47 16.85 13.68
CA GLN A 117 0.66 17.30 14.51
C GLN A 117 1.97 16.57 14.19
N LEU A 118 1.91 15.48 13.42
CA LEU A 118 3.02 14.54 13.24
C LEU A 118 3.60 14.53 11.82
N ALA A 119 2.86 15.03 10.83
CA ALA A 119 3.26 14.93 9.43
C ALA A 119 2.84 16.17 8.60
N PRO A 120 3.54 16.46 7.49
CA PRO A 120 3.17 17.54 6.57
C PRO A 120 1.76 17.38 5.99
N SER A 121 1.07 18.50 5.76
CA SER A 121 -0.32 18.50 5.28
C SER A 121 -0.48 17.91 3.87
N ASP A 122 0.52 18.07 2.99
CA ASP A 122 0.50 17.52 1.64
C ASP A 122 0.66 15.98 1.64
N LEU A 123 1.48 15.43 2.54
CA LEU A 123 1.54 13.99 2.80
C LEU A 123 0.19 13.47 3.31
N LEU A 124 -0.40 14.13 4.29
CA LEU A 124 -1.68 13.70 4.86
C LEU A 124 -2.81 13.76 3.82
N ALA A 125 -2.84 14.80 2.98
CA ALA A 125 -3.77 14.87 1.86
C ALA A 125 -3.59 13.69 0.88
N TRP A 126 -2.35 13.30 0.58
CA TRP A 126 -2.07 12.14 -0.28
C TRP A 126 -2.44 10.80 0.37
N LEU A 127 -2.19 10.66 1.68
CA LEU A 127 -2.39 9.43 2.46
C LEU A 127 -3.86 9.17 2.80
N HIS A 128 -4.61 10.22 3.14
CA HIS A 128 -6.00 10.13 3.57
C HIS A 128 -6.99 10.23 2.42
N ARG A 129 -6.51 10.33 1.17
CA ARG A 129 -7.41 10.42 0.02
C ARG A 129 -8.29 9.18 -0.05
N GLU A 130 -9.59 9.40 -0.19
CA GLU A 130 -10.52 8.34 -0.51
C GLU A 130 -10.42 8.08 -2.01
N THR A 131 -10.08 6.86 -2.41
CA THR A 131 -10.40 6.41 -3.76
C THR A 131 -11.88 6.17 -3.83
N ARG A 132 -12.59 7.09 -4.48
CA ARG A 132 -13.95 6.84 -4.89
C ARG A 132 -13.88 5.78 -6.01
N PRO A 133 -14.52 4.60 -5.85
CA PRO A 133 -14.64 3.69 -6.98
C PRO A 133 -15.36 4.43 -8.11
N LEU A 134 -14.88 4.27 -9.34
CA LEU A 134 -15.56 4.72 -10.55
C LEU A 134 -16.88 3.97 -10.72
#